data_AF-W7AU61-F1
#
_entry.id   AF-W7AU61-F1
#
_cell.length_a   1.000
_cell.length_b   1.000
_cell.length_c   1.000
_cell.angle_alpha   90.00
_cell.angle_beta   90.00
_cell.angle_gamma   90.00
#
_symmetry.space_group_name_H-M   'P 1'
#
loop_
_entity.id
_entity.type
_entity.pdbx_description
1 polymer ?
#
loop_
_entity_poly.entity_id
_entity_poly.type
_entity_poly.pdbx_seq_one_letter_code
_entity_poly.pdbx_strand_id
1 'polypeptide(L)'
;MNKTLKITALGLVTILGVSGTGITAFAADGGSTTSKGDVTFEKNTDPSGPKDPDTDKPVEPTDPEITPPTSGPLSIDYVSTLHFGTQKISGNDEVYYATLDKLKDTETGAISDKPNFVQITDNRGSNAGWKLTVVQDAQFKNGTSELAGAKLKLINPTMKSSKKNGCKHTNGE
;
A
#
# COMPACT_ATOMS: atom_id res chain seq x y z
N MET A 1 -51.13 -5.26 -19.74
CA MET A 1 -50.47 -4.47 -18.68
C MET A 1 -48.99 -4.82 -18.70
N ASN A 2 -48.19 -3.86 -19.13
CA ASN A 2 -46.79 -3.95 -19.51
C ASN A 2 -45.95 -3.14 -18.53
N LYS A 3 -44.92 -3.74 -17.93
CA LYS A 3 -43.86 -2.98 -17.25
C LYS A 3 -42.49 -3.50 -17.66
N THR A 4 -41.85 -2.72 -18.52
CA THR A 4 -40.42 -2.71 -18.82
C THR A 4 -39.62 -2.15 -17.66
N LEU A 5 -38.41 -2.70 -17.42
CA LEU A 5 -37.37 -2.02 -16.64
C LEU A 5 -36.08 -1.99 -17.46
N LYS A 6 -35.62 -0.77 -17.78
CA LYS A 6 -34.34 -0.49 -18.44
C LYS A 6 -33.29 -0.31 -17.35
N ILE A 7 -32.14 -0.98 -17.46
CA ILE A 7 -30.94 -0.65 -16.67
C ILE A 7 -29.83 -0.28 -17.65
N THR A 8 -29.39 0.96 -17.53
CA THR A 8 -28.34 1.60 -18.30
C THR A 8 -26.98 1.07 -17.83
N ALA A 9 -26.23 0.45 -18.73
CA ALA A 9 -24.85 0.03 -18.50
C ALA A 9 -23.90 1.22 -18.76
N LEU A 10 -23.11 1.60 -17.77
CA LEU A 10 -21.88 2.39 -17.96
C LEU A 10 -20.75 1.42 -18.32
N GLY A 11 -20.23 1.55 -19.53
CA GLY A 11 -19.19 0.69 -20.06
C GLY A 11 -17.78 1.06 -19.59
N LEU A 12 -16.92 0.05 -19.55
CA LEU A 12 -15.48 0.20 -19.72
C LEU A 12 -14.95 -1.03 -20.50
N VAL A 13 -14.04 -0.77 -21.43
CA VAL A 13 -13.71 -1.59 -22.60
C VAL A 13 -12.23 -2.01 -22.58
N THR A 14 -11.99 -3.31 -22.82
CA THR A 14 -10.78 -4.02 -23.35
C THR A 14 -9.46 -4.06 -22.56
N ILE A 15 -8.54 -5.05 -22.66
CA ILE A 15 -8.43 -6.48 -23.05
C ILE A 15 -7.04 -6.92 -22.49
N LEU A 16 -6.91 -8.14 -21.97
CA LEU A 16 -5.66 -8.94 -22.01
C LEU A 16 -6.05 -10.42 -21.83
N GLY A 17 -6.05 -11.17 -22.93
CA GLY A 17 -6.48 -12.57 -22.97
C GLY A 17 -5.36 -13.53 -22.58
N VAL A 18 -5.66 -14.48 -21.69
CA VAL A 18 -4.92 -15.74 -21.58
C VAL A 18 -5.73 -16.78 -22.33
N SER A 19 -5.17 -17.33 -23.40
CA SER A 19 -5.76 -18.45 -24.14
C SER A 19 -5.63 -19.75 -23.33
N GLY A 20 -6.76 -20.32 -22.91
CA GLY A 20 -6.83 -21.49 -22.05
C GLY A 20 -6.34 -22.80 -22.68
N THR A 21 -5.64 -23.63 -21.88
CA THR A 21 -5.43 -25.06 -22.17
C THR A 21 -6.68 -25.84 -21.76
N GLY A 22 -7.34 -26.50 -22.71
CA GLY A 22 -8.58 -27.26 -22.46
C GLY A 22 -8.34 -28.52 -21.64
N ILE A 23 -9.30 -28.88 -20.78
CA ILE A 23 -9.33 -30.14 -20.03
C ILE A 23 -10.21 -31.12 -20.83
N THR A 24 -9.68 -32.31 -21.14
CA THR A 24 -10.40 -33.34 -21.89
C THR A 24 -11.15 -34.27 -20.93
N ALA A 25 -12.44 -34.47 -21.17
CA ALA A 25 -13.26 -35.43 -20.43
C ALA A 25 -13.70 -36.57 -21.36
N PHE A 26 -13.66 -37.80 -20.84
CA PHE A 26 -14.05 -39.02 -21.54
C PHE A 26 -15.33 -39.61 -20.94
N ALA A 27 -16.26 -40.03 -21.80
CA ALA A 27 -17.44 -40.79 -21.42
C ALA A 27 -17.24 -42.29 -21.65
N ALA A 28 -17.96 -43.12 -20.89
CA ALA A 28 -17.84 -44.58 -20.91
C ALA A 28 -18.15 -45.22 -22.27
N ASP A 29 -18.89 -44.53 -23.15
CA ASP A 29 -19.28 -45.00 -24.49
C ASP A 29 -18.45 -44.35 -25.61
N GLY A 30 -17.22 -43.91 -25.31
CA GLY A 30 -16.24 -43.45 -26.31
C GLY A 30 -16.41 -42.00 -26.79
N GLY A 31 -17.37 -41.24 -26.28
CA GLY A 31 -17.48 -39.81 -26.54
C GLY A 31 -16.42 -39.00 -25.78
N SER A 32 -15.69 -38.14 -26.47
CA SER A 32 -14.80 -37.15 -25.85
C SER A 32 -15.33 -35.73 -26.10
N THR A 33 -15.30 -34.89 -25.08
CA THR A 33 -15.57 -33.46 -25.24
C THR A 33 -14.45 -32.64 -24.60
N THR A 34 -14.22 -31.44 -25.14
CA THR A 34 -13.22 -30.51 -24.63
C THR A 34 -13.93 -29.34 -23.98
N SER A 35 -13.65 -29.10 -22.71
CA SER A 35 -14.11 -27.89 -22.04
C SER A 35 -13.08 -26.78 -22.22
N LYS A 36 -13.54 -25.57 -22.55
CA LYS A 36 -12.70 -24.36 -22.56
C LYS A 36 -12.98 -23.60 -21.26
N GLY A 37 -11.91 -23.29 -20.53
CA GLY A 37 -11.97 -22.38 -19.40
C GLY A 37 -11.10 -21.17 -19.70
N ASP A 38 -11.63 -19.98 -19.47
CA ASP A 38 -10.92 -18.71 -19.62
C ASP A 38 -10.97 -17.95 -18.29
N VAL A 39 -9.88 -17.26 -17.95
CA VAL A 39 -9.80 -16.36 -16.80
C VAL A 39 -9.24 -15.02 -17.26
N THR A 40 -9.87 -13.93 -16.83
CA THR A 40 -9.40 -12.56 -17.09
C THR A 40 -9.20 -11.88 -15.75
N PHE A 41 -8.06 -11.19 -15.59
CA PHE A 41 -7.74 -10.43 -14.40
C PHE A 41 -7.81 -8.94 -14.70
N GLU A 42 -8.50 -8.20 -13.83
CA GLU A 42 -8.51 -6.74 -13.85
C GLU A 42 -7.57 -6.22 -12.77
N LYS A 43 -7.02 -5.01 -12.98
CA LYS A 43 -6.18 -4.37 -11.96
C LYS A 43 -7.06 -3.97 -10.78
N ASN A 44 -6.66 -4.34 -9.58
CA ASN A 44 -7.29 -3.82 -8.37
C ASN A 44 -6.88 -2.35 -8.16
N THR A 45 -7.86 -1.45 -8.13
CA THR A 45 -7.69 -0.02 -7.88
C THR A 45 -8.27 0.43 -6.54
N ASP A 46 -8.88 -0.48 -5.80
CA ASP A 46 -9.45 -0.17 -4.49
C ASP A 46 -8.30 0.15 -3.51
N PRO A 47 -8.46 1.21 -2.68
CA PRO A 47 -7.46 1.54 -1.69
C PRO A 47 -7.31 0.38 -0.69
N SER A 48 -6.09 -0.14 -0.56
CA SER A 48 -5.76 -1.01 0.56
C SER A 48 -5.65 -0.16 1.82
N GLY A 49 -6.39 -0.53 2.86
CA GLY A 49 -6.23 0.08 4.18
C GLY A 49 -4.84 -0.18 4.76
N PRO A 50 -4.47 0.54 5.83
CA PRO A 50 -3.22 0.28 6.55
C PRO A 50 -3.17 -1.14 7.10
N LYS A 51 -1.98 -1.72 7.08
CA LYS A 51 -1.67 -3.04 7.62
C LYS A 51 -0.46 -2.98 8.52
N ASP A 52 -0.43 -3.86 9.51
CA ASP A 52 0.73 -4.05 10.37
C ASP A 52 1.94 -4.52 9.53
N PRO A 53 3.08 -3.83 9.56
CA PRO A 53 4.25 -4.17 8.75
C PRO A 53 4.93 -5.49 9.14
N ASP A 54 4.65 -6.03 10.34
CA ASP A 54 5.20 -7.28 10.85
C ASP A 54 4.28 -8.47 10.58
N THR A 55 2.96 -8.26 10.65
CA THR A 55 1.97 -9.35 10.58
C THR A 55 1.08 -9.35 9.33
N ASP A 56 1.13 -8.28 8.53
CA ASP A 56 0.26 -8.03 7.35
C ASP A 56 -1.26 -8.02 7.69
N LYS A 57 -1.60 -7.91 8.98
CA LYS A 57 -2.99 -7.80 9.44
C LYS A 57 -3.52 -6.38 9.26
N PRO A 58 -4.84 -6.20 9.01
CA PRO A 58 -5.44 -4.88 8.96
C PRO A 58 -5.33 -4.13 10.29
N VAL A 59 -4.98 -2.85 10.23
CA VAL A 59 -4.84 -1.97 11.40
C VAL A 59 -5.40 -0.59 11.12
N GLU A 60 -5.73 0.13 12.19
CA GLU A 60 -6.20 1.50 12.16
C GLU A 60 -5.18 2.39 12.89
N PRO A 61 -4.62 3.43 12.23
CA PRO A 61 -3.80 4.42 12.92
C PRO A 61 -4.62 5.12 14.01
N THR A 62 -4.04 5.28 15.18
CA THR A 62 -4.70 5.98 16.30
C THR A 62 -4.49 7.49 16.27
N ASP A 63 -3.54 7.95 15.44
CA ASP A 63 -3.31 9.36 15.19
C ASP A 63 -4.48 9.97 14.41
N PRO A 64 -5.09 11.07 14.87
CA PRO A 64 -6.15 11.75 14.12
C PRO A 64 -5.65 12.41 12.82
N GLU A 65 -4.37 12.75 12.73
CA GLU A 65 -3.76 13.39 11.55
C GLU A 65 -3.29 12.33 10.57
N ILE A 66 -4.23 11.72 9.85
CA ILE A 66 -3.94 10.75 8.79
C ILE A 66 -3.92 11.41 7.41
N THR A 67 -2.89 11.09 6.61
CA THR A 67 -2.88 11.44 5.20
C THR A 67 -3.75 10.45 4.42
N PRO A 68 -4.70 10.91 3.58
CA PRO A 68 -5.52 10.00 2.77
C PRO A 68 -4.67 9.16 1.81
N PRO A 69 -5.04 7.88 1.57
CA PRO A 69 -4.33 7.04 0.61
C PRO A 69 -4.47 7.58 -0.82
N THR A 70 -3.46 7.33 -1.64
CA THR A 70 -3.51 7.69 -3.06
C THR A 70 -4.26 6.64 -3.87
N SER A 71 -5.03 7.04 -4.88
CA SER A 71 -5.75 6.12 -5.75
C SER A 71 -4.87 5.46 -6.82
N GLY A 72 -5.31 4.30 -7.31
CA GLY A 72 -4.74 3.62 -8.48
C GLY A 72 -4.02 2.32 -8.16
N PRO A 73 -3.57 1.58 -9.19
CA PRO A 73 -2.96 0.26 -9.02
C PRO A 73 -1.53 0.29 -8.48
N LEU A 74 -0.91 1.46 -8.38
CA LEU A 74 0.27 1.71 -7.55
C LEU A 74 -0.11 2.83 -6.59
N SER A 75 -0.21 2.52 -5.30
CA SER A 75 -0.73 3.43 -4.29
C SER A 75 0.23 3.52 -3.10
N ILE A 76 0.25 4.70 -2.47
CA ILE A 76 0.64 4.89 -1.09
C ILE A 76 -0.62 4.72 -0.26
N ASP A 77 -0.63 3.68 0.57
CA ASP A 77 -1.78 3.30 1.38
C ASP A 77 -1.76 3.98 2.75
N TYR A 78 -0.55 4.22 3.26
CA TYR A 78 -0.35 4.80 4.57
C TYR A 78 1.03 5.47 4.66
N VAL A 79 1.10 6.58 5.40
CA VAL A 79 2.32 7.28 5.79
C VAL A 79 2.15 7.68 7.24
N SER A 80 3.08 7.27 8.11
CA SER A 80 3.09 7.73 9.50
C SER A 80 3.33 9.23 9.58
N THR A 81 2.53 9.93 10.40
CA THR A 81 2.80 11.32 10.78
C THR A 81 3.95 11.34 11.79
N LEU A 82 5.00 12.10 11.48
CA LEU A 82 6.22 12.12 12.29
C LEU A 82 6.09 13.11 13.45
N HIS A 83 5.81 12.60 14.65
CA HIS A 83 5.75 13.41 15.87
C HIS A 83 7.08 13.44 16.59
N PHE A 84 7.63 14.63 16.83
CA PHE A 84 8.88 14.80 17.60
C PHE A 84 8.64 15.22 19.06
N GLY A 85 7.37 15.45 19.43
CA GLY A 85 6.98 15.86 20.78
C GLY A 85 7.52 17.22 21.21
N THR A 86 7.45 17.49 22.51
CA THR A 86 7.97 18.72 23.10
C THR A 86 9.44 18.56 23.46
N GLN A 87 10.28 19.45 22.96
CA GLN A 87 11.72 19.46 23.21
C GLN A 87 12.13 20.75 23.94
N LYS A 88 13.22 20.68 24.70
CA LYS A 88 13.79 21.87 25.35
C LYS A 88 14.57 22.67 24.32
N ILE A 89 14.52 24.00 24.43
CA ILE A 89 15.35 24.88 23.61
C ILE A 89 16.81 24.66 24.01
N SER A 90 17.67 24.41 23.03
CA SER A 90 19.12 24.31 23.16
C SER A 90 19.77 25.35 22.25
N GLY A 91 20.91 25.89 22.66
CA GLY A 91 21.74 26.75 21.83
C GLY A 91 22.72 25.96 20.94
N ASN A 92 22.72 24.63 21.06
CA ASN A 92 23.60 23.73 20.32
C ASN A 92 22.82 22.93 19.26
N ASP A 93 23.56 22.24 18.40
CA ASP A 93 22.98 21.23 17.50
C ASP A 93 22.47 20.04 18.32
N GLU A 94 21.20 19.69 18.11
CA GLU A 94 20.53 18.59 18.79
C GLU A 94 19.90 17.63 17.78
N VAL A 95 19.79 16.35 18.17
CA VAL A 95 19.11 15.32 17.37
C VAL A 95 17.88 14.84 18.14
N TYR A 96 16.72 15.03 17.54
CA TYR A 96 15.44 14.58 18.08
C TYR A 96 14.88 13.43 17.25
N TYR A 97 14.48 12.36 17.92
CA TYR A 97 13.87 11.20 17.28
C TYR A 97 12.35 11.33 17.31
N ALA A 98 11.71 10.97 16.20
CA ALA A 98 10.27 10.87 16.15
C ALA A 98 9.80 9.74 17.09
N THR A 99 8.63 9.93 17.72
CA THR A 99 7.97 8.89 18.49
C THR A 99 7.53 7.75 17.59
N LEU A 100 7.30 6.59 18.20
CA LEU A 100 6.70 5.45 17.49
C LEU A 100 5.26 5.77 17.10
N ASP A 101 4.86 5.18 15.99
CA ASP A 101 3.50 5.20 15.48
C ASP A 101 2.64 4.20 16.26
N LYS A 102 1.36 4.53 16.49
CA LYS A 102 0.44 3.73 17.31
C LYS A 102 -0.67 3.20 16.44
N LEU A 103 -0.67 1.89 16.23
CA LEU A 103 -1.65 1.21 15.40
C LEU A 103 -2.55 0.32 16.25
N LYS A 104 -3.85 0.38 15.97
CA LYS A 104 -4.87 -0.46 16.57
C LYS A 104 -5.21 -1.62 15.65
N ASP A 105 -5.10 -2.84 16.15
CA ASP A 105 -5.56 -4.03 15.45
C ASP A 105 -7.09 -3.98 15.30
N THR A 106 -7.59 -4.14 14.07
CA THR A 106 -9.03 -4.01 13.78
C THR A 106 -9.85 -5.20 14.29
N GLU A 107 -9.22 -6.37 14.47
CA GLU A 107 -9.88 -7.60 14.95
C GLU A 107 -9.96 -7.61 16.48
N THR A 108 -8.84 -7.31 17.14
CA THR A 108 -8.70 -7.45 18.60
C THR A 108 -8.89 -6.13 19.36
N GLY A 109 -8.74 -4.99 18.68
CA GLY A 109 -8.75 -3.66 19.30
C GLY A 109 -7.47 -3.33 20.09
N ALA A 110 -6.47 -4.21 20.11
CA ALA A 110 -5.21 -3.98 20.81
C ALA A 110 -4.40 -2.87 20.11
N ILE A 111 -3.78 -1.99 20.91
CA ILE A 111 -2.91 -0.93 20.40
C ILE A 111 -1.45 -1.38 20.56
N SER A 112 -0.65 -1.18 19.52
CA SER A 112 0.78 -1.49 19.52
C SER A 112 1.61 -0.34 18.95
N ASP A 113 2.83 -0.20 19.46
CA ASP A 113 3.81 0.75 18.96
C ASP A 113 4.60 0.15 17.79
N LYS A 114 4.75 0.91 16.71
CA LYS A 114 5.47 0.53 15.49
C LYS A 114 6.46 1.62 15.07
N PRO A 115 7.61 1.25 14.45
CA PRO A 115 8.44 2.24 13.77
C PRO A 115 7.64 2.99 12.71
N ASN A 116 7.90 4.28 12.53
CA ASN A 116 7.29 5.07 11.46
C ASN A 116 7.57 4.43 10.09
N PHE A 117 6.53 4.33 9.25
CA PHE A 117 6.61 3.59 8.00
C PHE A 117 5.76 4.21 6.89
N VAL A 118 5.99 3.72 5.68
CA VAL A 118 5.18 3.99 4.51
C VAL A 118 4.73 2.66 3.93
N GLN A 119 3.44 2.52 3.67
CA GLN A 119 2.89 1.34 3.01
C GLN A 119 2.61 1.66 1.54
N ILE A 120 3.09 0.79 0.65
CA ILE A 120 2.90 0.90 -0.80
C ILE A 120 2.29 -0.40 -1.31
N THR A 121 1.26 -0.28 -2.14
CA THR A 121 0.66 -1.41 -2.85
C THR A 121 0.90 -1.30 -4.35
N ASP A 122 1.39 -2.38 -4.96
CA ASP A 122 1.60 -2.50 -6.41
C ASP A 122 0.81 -3.69 -6.99
N ASN A 123 -0.35 -3.34 -7.56
CA ASN A 123 -1.33 -4.20 -8.23
C ASN A 123 -1.29 -4.04 -9.76
N ARG A 124 -0.24 -3.43 -10.34
CA ARG A 124 -0.16 -3.22 -11.79
C ARG A 124 0.08 -4.50 -12.58
N GLY A 125 0.68 -5.52 -11.94
CA GLY A 125 1.02 -6.81 -12.56
C GLY A 125 2.19 -6.77 -13.54
N SER A 126 2.74 -5.59 -13.86
CA SER A 126 3.85 -5.42 -14.80
C SER A 126 5.23 -5.73 -14.23
N ASN A 127 5.37 -5.83 -12.90
CA ASN A 127 6.65 -5.96 -12.18
C ASN A 127 7.69 -4.89 -12.56
N ALA A 128 7.24 -3.72 -13.02
CA ALA A 128 8.12 -2.62 -13.47
C ALA A 128 8.93 -1.98 -12.32
N GLY A 129 8.67 -2.35 -11.08
CA GLY A 129 9.23 -1.70 -9.90
C GLY A 129 8.62 -0.32 -9.65
N TRP A 130 9.06 0.31 -8.57
CA TRP A 130 8.63 1.66 -8.17
C TRP A 130 9.76 2.36 -7.42
N LYS A 131 9.70 3.69 -7.36
CA LYS A 131 10.62 4.54 -6.60
C LYS A 131 9.81 5.51 -5.75
N LEU A 132 10.09 5.52 -4.45
CA LEU A 132 9.58 6.52 -3.52
C LEU A 132 10.64 7.61 -3.33
N THR A 133 10.23 8.87 -3.37
CA THR A 133 11.10 10.03 -3.06
C THR A 133 10.40 10.88 -2.01
N VAL A 134 11.16 11.38 -1.05
CA VAL A 134 10.66 12.27 0.01
C VAL A 134 11.26 13.65 -0.22
N VAL A 135 10.43 14.68 -0.12
CA VAL A 135 10.84 16.07 -0.25
C VAL A 135 10.37 16.82 1.00
N GLN A 136 11.23 17.67 1.54
CA GLN A 136 10.87 18.63 2.57
C GLN A 136 10.61 19.97 1.87
N ASP A 137 9.34 20.31 1.65
CA ASP A 137 8.95 21.49 0.85
C ASP A 137 9.21 22.82 1.58
N ALA A 138 9.18 22.80 2.92
CA ALA A 138 9.37 23.98 3.76
C ALA A 138 10.11 23.64 5.06
N GLN A 139 10.59 24.68 5.74
CA GLN A 139 11.18 24.50 7.06
C GLN A 139 10.10 24.14 8.10
N PHE A 140 10.48 23.37 9.12
CA PHE A 140 9.63 23.07 10.26
C PHE A 140 9.17 24.36 10.93
N LYS A 141 7.86 24.47 11.14
CA LYS A 141 7.23 25.67 11.69
C LYS A 141 6.14 25.33 12.69
N ASN A 142 5.96 26.22 13.66
CA ASN A 142 4.82 26.22 14.57
C ASN A 142 4.24 27.64 14.62
N GLY A 143 3.07 27.82 14.00
CA GLY A 143 2.50 29.14 13.76
C GLY A 143 3.42 29.98 12.88
N THR A 144 3.91 31.11 13.42
CA THR A 144 4.83 32.04 12.75
C THR A 144 6.30 31.78 13.07
N SER A 145 6.60 30.83 13.98
CA SER A 145 7.97 30.48 14.36
C SER A 145 8.50 29.37 13.47
N GLU A 146 9.71 29.53 12.93
CA GLU A 146 10.38 28.53 12.08
C GLU A 146 11.68 28.04 12.73
N LEU A 147 11.98 26.76 12.56
CA LEU A 147 13.24 26.15 12.98
C LEU A 147 14.25 26.20 11.83
N ALA A 148 14.75 27.40 11.52
CA ALA A 148 15.70 27.61 10.43
C ALA A 148 16.93 26.69 10.55
N GLY A 149 17.24 25.99 9.46
CA GLY A 149 18.40 25.08 9.38
C GLY A 149 18.15 23.65 9.85
N ALA A 150 16.99 23.35 10.45
CA ALA A 150 16.64 21.98 10.80
C ALA A 150 16.46 21.12 9.53
N LYS A 151 16.84 19.84 9.65
CA LYS A 151 16.83 18.86 8.55
C LYS A 151 16.18 17.57 9.02
N LEU A 152 15.31 16.99 8.19
CA LEU A 152 14.83 15.64 8.39
C LEU A 152 15.84 14.63 7.84
N LYS A 153 16.16 13.61 8.64
CA LYS A 153 16.99 12.48 8.21
C LYS A 153 16.24 11.16 8.42
N LEU A 154 16.08 10.40 7.34
CA LEU A 154 15.61 9.02 7.39
C LEU A 154 16.84 8.11 7.38
N ILE A 155 17.04 7.36 8.46
CA ILE A 155 18.22 6.49 8.64
C ILE A 155 17.81 5.02 8.62
N ASN A 156 18.63 4.20 7.97
CA ASN A 156 18.51 2.73 7.97
C ASN A 156 17.10 2.21 7.63
N PRO A 157 16.48 2.63 6.49
CA PRO A 157 15.16 2.16 6.14
C PRO A 157 15.18 0.64 5.93
N THR A 158 14.18 -0.05 6.49
CA THR A 158 13.98 -1.49 6.29
C THR A 158 12.77 -1.70 5.38
N MET A 159 12.91 -2.55 4.37
CA MET A 159 11.82 -2.91 3.46
C MET A 159 11.23 -4.26 3.88
N LYS A 160 9.90 -4.32 4.03
CA LYS A 160 9.15 -5.56 4.24
C LYS A 160 8.15 -5.72 3.10
N SER A 161 7.96 -6.95 2.63
CA SER A 161 7.01 -7.26 1.56
C SER A 161 6.22 -8.52 1.90
N SER A 162 4.89 -8.46 1.74
CA SER A 162 3.99 -9.60 1.91
C SER A 162 4.04 -10.57 0.73
N LYS A 163 4.66 -10.19 -0.41
CA LYS A 163 4.92 -11.10 -1.52
C LYS A 163 6.17 -11.94 -1.21
N LYS A 164 6.02 -13.26 -1.13
CA LYS A 164 7.13 -14.23 -1.23
C LYS A 164 7.70 -14.26 -2.64
N ASN A 165 8.35 -13.18 -3.06
CA ASN A 165 9.24 -13.22 -4.21
C ASN A 165 10.65 -13.24 -3.66
N GLY A 166 11.41 -14.31 -3.94
CA GLY A 166 12.80 -14.45 -3.53
C GLY A 166 13.64 -13.27 -4.02
N CYS A 167 13.78 -12.24 -3.19
CA CYS A 167 14.68 -11.13 -3.45
C CYS A 167 16.09 -11.61 -3.14
N LYS A 168 16.85 -11.93 -4.19
CA LYS A 168 18.30 -11.96 -4.10
C LYS A 168 18.78 -10.51 -3.97
N HIS A 169 19.40 -10.20 -2.85
CA HIS A 169 20.26 -9.03 -2.71
C HIS A 169 21.38 -9.12 -3.75
N THR A 170 21.59 -8.08 -4.54
CA THR A 170 22.91 -7.74 -5.09
C THR A 170 23.32 -6.43 -4.46
N ASN A 171 24.26 -6.48 -3.52
CA ASN A 171 25.00 -5.30 -3.11
C ASN A 171 25.91 -4.92 -4.29
N GLY A 172 25.74 -3.71 -4.80
CA GLY A 172 26.72 -3.06 -5.67
C GLY A 172 27.71 -2.30 -4.81
N GLU A 173 28.99 -2.53 -5.08
CA GLU A 173 30.16 -1.80 -4.58
C GLU A 173 30.14 -0.31 -4.94
#